data_AF-A0AAE3SZ17-F1
#
_entry.id   AF-A0AAE3SZ17-F1
#
_cell.length_a   1.000
_cell.length_b   1.000
_cell.length_c   1.000
_cell.angle_alpha   90.00
_cell.angle_beta   90.00
_cell.angle_gamma   90.00
#
_symmetry.space_group_name_H-M   'P 1'
#
loop_
_entity.id
_entity.type
_entity.pdbx_description
1 polymer ?
#
loop_
_entity_poly.entity_id
_entity_poly.type
_entity_poly.pdbx_seq_one_letter_code
_entity_poly.pdbx_strand_id
1 'polypeptide(L)' 'MTTHVTKALVRNREGVLRELQILRHTHPDPRRQSQNVHEEYLLDGAPVERTSEGYRVISTGEVLRRTASAD' A
#
# COMPACT_ATOMS: atom_id res chain seq x y z
N MET A 1 3.37 6.19 18.57
CA MET A 1 2.87 5.48 17.38
C MET A 1 3.99 5.54 16.36
N THR A 2 4.50 4.39 15.94
CA THR A 2 5.63 4.35 15.00
C THR A 2 5.09 4.11 13.61
N THR A 3 5.48 4.95 12.65
CA THR A 3 5.11 4.80 11.24
C THR A 3 6.30 4.28 10.47
N HIS A 4 6.15 3.12 9.84
CA HIS A 4 7.13 2.55 8.94
C HIS A 4 6.66 2.74 7.52
N VAL A 5 7.45 3.43 6.69
CA VAL A 5 7.13 3.62 5.27
C VAL A 5 7.92 2.61 4.47
N THR A 6 7.23 1.80 3.68
CA THR A 6 7.82 0.92 2.68
C THR A 6 7.30 1.28 1.29
N LYS A 7 8.02 0.88 0.25
CA LYS A 7 7.69 1.17 -1.14
C LYS A 7 7.54 -0.13 -1.91
N ALA A 8 6.61 -0.18 -2.86
CA ALA A 8 6.42 -1.31 -3.75
C ALA A 8 6.15 -0.83 -5.18
N LEU A 9 6.76 -1.48 -6.17
CA LEU A 9 6.44 -1.25 -7.57
C LEU A 9 5.08 -1.89 -7.90
N VAL A 10 4.24 -1.10 -8.54
CA VAL A 10 2.93 -1.51 -9.04
C VAL A 10 2.81 -1.12 -10.51
N ARG A 11 2.00 -1.88 -11.25
CA ARG A 11 1.68 -1.60 -12.65
C ARG A 11 0.19 -1.41 -12.84
N ASN A 12 -0.19 -0.47 -13.68
CA ASN A 12 -1.57 -0.34 -14.15
C ASN A 12 -1.85 -1.31 -15.32
N ARG A 13 -3.07 -1.25 -15.89
CA ARG A 13 -3.48 -2.10 -17.01
C ARG A 13 -2.73 -1.80 -18.31
N GLU A 14 -2.23 -0.59 -18.47
CA GLU A 14 -1.44 -0.15 -19.61
C GLU A 14 0.04 -0.58 -19.51
N GLY A 15 0.43 -1.18 -18.38
CA GLY A 15 1.80 -1.62 -18.12
C GLY A 15 2.71 -0.52 -17.57
N VAL A 16 2.18 0.66 -17.25
CA VAL A 16 2.93 1.76 -16.65
C VAL A 16 3.30 1.40 -15.22
N LEU A 17 4.59 1.49 -14.90
CA LEU A 17 5.13 1.27 -13.55
C LEU A 17 5.03 2.53 -12.69
N ARG A 18 4.59 2.35 -11.46
CA ARG A 18 4.47 3.42 -10.44
C ARG A 18 4.91 2.90 -9.08
N GLU A 19 5.22 3.82 -8.17
CA GLU A 19 5.65 3.49 -6.81
C GLU A 19 4.51 3.68 -5.81
N LEU A 20 4.07 2.58 -5.21
CA LEU A 20 3.11 2.59 -4.12
C LEU A 20 3.84 2.75 -2.78
N GLN A 21 3.48 3.75 -2.01
CA GLN A 21 3.91 3.92 -0.62
C GLN A 21 2.96 3.17 0.31
N ILE A 22 3.52 2.43 1.25
CA ILE A 22 2.79 1.64 2.24
C ILE A 22 3.23 2.15 3.61
N LEU A 23 2.33 2.83 4.29
CA LEU A 23 2.55 3.39 5.62
C LEU A 23 1.96 2.41 6.64
N ARG A 24 2.85 1.72 7.36
CA ARG A 24 2.47 0.78 8.41
C ARG A 24 2.58 1.47 9.75
N HIS A 25 1.45 1.67 10.40
CA HIS A 25 1.37 2.21 11.75
C HIS A 25 1.36 1.08 12.77
N THR A 26 2.33 1.07 13.67
CA THR A 26 2.44 0.11 14.75
C THR A 26 2.26 0.81 16.10
N HIS A 27 1.41 0.25 16.95
CA HIS A 27 1.29 0.71 18.33
C HIS A 27 2.54 0.27 19.11
N PRO A 28 3.11 1.15 19.94
CA PRO A 28 4.36 0.86 20.66
C PRO A 28 4.20 -0.19 21.78
N ASP A 29 2.97 -0.57 22.14
CA ASP A 29 2.70 -1.59 23.17
C ASP A 29 2.60 -2.99 22.56
N PRO A 30 3.58 -3.88 22.83
CA PRO A 30 3.58 -5.24 22.29
C PRO A 30 2.44 -6.10 22.82
N ARG A 31 1.87 -5.78 24.00
CA ARG A 31 0.77 -6.55 24.62
C ARG A 31 -0.59 -6.28 23.97
N ARG A 32 -0.68 -5.26 23.11
CA ARG A 32 -1.87 -4.93 22.30
C ARG A 32 -1.62 -5.12 20.80
N GLN A 33 -0.65 -5.95 20.40
CA GLN A 33 -0.24 -6.14 19.01
C GLN A 33 -1.37 -6.64 18.09
N SER A 34 -2.27 -7.47 18.60
CA SER A 34 -3.35 -8.09 17.81
C SER A 34 -4.45 -7.12 17.37
N GLN A 35 -4.44 -5.85 17.81
CA GLN A 35 -5.43 -4.82 17.43
C GLN A 35 -4.86 -3.64 16.61
N ASN A 36 -3.55 -3.60 16.32
CA ASN A 36 -2.88 -2.29 16.20
C ASN A 36 -1.93 -2.12 15.01
N VAL A 37 -2.10 -2.90 13.95
CA VAL A 37 -1.42 -2.65 12.67
C VAL A 37 -2.43 -2.06 11.70
N HIS A 38 -2.30 -0.76 11.44
CA HIS A 38 -3.05 -0.09 10.37
C HIS A 38 -2.09 0.16 9.20
N GLU A 39 -2.53 -0.15 7.97
CA GLU A 39 -1.77 0.13 6.76
C GLU A 39 -2.53 1.14 5.91
N GLU A 40 -1.87 2.23 5.56
CA GLU A 40 -2.34 3.19 4.56
C GLU A 40 -1.52 2.99 3.27
N TYR A 41 -2.19 3.08 2.13
CA TYR A 41 -1.56 2.93 0.82
C TYR A 41 -1.73 4.23 0.03
N LEU A 42 -0.63 4.77 -0.49
CA LEU A 42 -0.61 6.01 -1.26
C LEU A 42 0.11 5.82 -2.59
N LEU A 43 -0.38 6.46 -3.64
CA LEU A 43 0.25 6.50 -4.96
C LEU A 43 0.32 7.94 -5.43
N ASP A 44 1.53 8.49 -5.54
CA ASP A 44 1.75 9.91 -5.85
C ASP A 44 0.91 10.85 -4.96
N GLY A 45 0.78 10.48 -3.68
CA GLY A 45 -0.03 11.20 -2.68
C GLY A 45 -1.54 10.95 -2.74
N ALA A 46 -2.04 10.22 -3.74
CA ALA A 46 -3.45 9.84 -3.82
C ALA A 46 -3.73 8.60 -2.94
N PRO A 47 -4.86 8.56 -2.21
CA PRO A 47 -5.20 7.42 -1.39
C PRO A 47 -5.57 6.21 -2.23
N VAL A 48 -5.09 5.05 -1.79
CA VAL A 48 -5.26 3.75 -2.43
C VAL A 48 -5.86 2.78 -1.41
N GLU A 49 -6.77 1.94 -1.88
CA GLU A 49 -7.30 0.83 -1.09
C GLU A 49 -6.75 -0.50 -1.62
N ARG A 50 -6.57 -1.46 -0.70
CA ARG A 50 -6.19 -2.82 -1.06
C ARG A 50 -7.43 -3.63 -1.42
N THR A 51 -7.37 -4.33 -2.53
CA THR A 51 -8.46 -5.16 -3.05
C THR A 51 -7.99 -6.61 -3.24
N SER A 52 -8.92 -7.51 -3.53
CA SER A 52 -8.58 -8.90 -3.91
C SER A 52 -7.74 -8.98 -5.19
N GLU A 53 -7.81 -7.98 -6.06
CA GLU A 53 -7.08 -7.91 -7.33
C GLU A 53 -5.72 -7.19 -7.24
N GLY A 54 -5.40 -6.60 -6.08
CA GLY A 54 -4.20 -5.79 -5.86
C GLY A 54 -4.53 -4.51 -5.11
N TYR A 55 -4.47 -3.39 -5.81
CA TYR A 55 -4.70 -2.06 -5.24
C TYR A 55 -5.59 -1.23 -6.17
N ARG A 56 -6.41 -0.34 -5.61
CA ARG A 56 -7.27 0.57 -6.37
C ARG A 56 -7.10 2.00 -5.89
N VAL A 57 -6.83 2.93 -6.81
CA VAL A 57 -6.77 4.35 -6.48
C VAL A 57 -8.18 4.85 -6.23
N ILE A 58 -8.44 5.41 -5.05
CA ILE A 58 -9.81 5.76 -4.61
C ILE A 58 -10.40 6.87 -5.48
N SER A 59 -9.59 7.86 -5.86
CA SER A 59 -10.04 9.02 -6.64
C SER A 59 -10.36 8.72 -8.10
N THR A 60 -9.68 7.75 -8.71
CA THR A 60 -9.80 7.45 -10.15
C THR A 60 -10.40 6.08 -10.45
N GLY A 61 -10.48 5.19 -9.46
CA GLY A 61 -10.85 3.79 -9.64
C GLY A 61 -9.80 2.94 -10.38
N GLU A 62 -8.63 3.49 -10.67
CA GLU A 62 -7.56 2.79 -11.38
C GLU A 62 -7.08 1.58 -10.58
N VAL A 63 -7.03 0.40 -11.21
CA VAL A 63 -6.56 -0.84 -10.58
C VAL A 63 -5.08 -1.06 -10.91
N LEU A 64 -4.31 -1.33 -9.86
CA LEU A 64 -2.88 -1.53 -9.90
C LEU A 64 -2.53 -2.91 -9.35
N ARG A 65 -1.57 -3.57 -9.97
CA ARG A 65 -1.09 -4.88 -9.55
C ARG A 65 0.36 -4.77 -9.11
N ARG A 66 0.70 -5.38 -7.98
CA ARG A 66 2.11 -5.50 -7.56
C ARG A 66 2.88 -6.23 -8.65
N THR A 67 4.00 -5.69 -9.08
CA THR A 67 4.94 -6.47 -9.89
C THR A 67 5.56 -7.51 -8.96
N ALA A 68 5.63 -8.78 -9.38
CA ALA A 68 6.49 -9.73 -8.68
C ALA A 68 7.87 -9.09 -8.62
N SER A 69 8.40 -8.87 -7.41
CA SER A 69 9.78 -8.47 -7.26
C SER A 69 10.62 -9.49 -8.03
N ALA A 70 11.49 -9.01 -8.91
CA ALA A 70 12.53 -9.86 -9.47
C ALA A 70 13.40 -10.30 -8.28
N ASP A 71 13.15 -11.50 -7.80
CA ASP A 71 14.06 -12.27 -6.95
C ASP A 71 14.90 -13.16 -7.86
#